data_AF-A0A2L0BCK2-F1
#
_entry.id   AF-A0A2L0BCK2-F1
#
_cell.length_a   1.000
_cell.length_b   1.000
_cell.length_c   1.000
_cell.angle_alpha   90.00
_cell.angle_beta   90.00
_cell.angle_gamma   90.00
#
_symmetry.space_group_name_H-M   'P 1'
#
loop_
_entity.id
_entity.type
_entity.pdbx_description
1 polymer ?
#
loop_
_entity_poly.entity_id
_entity_poly.type
_entity_poly.pdbx_seq_one_letter_code
_entity_poly.pdbx_strand_id
1 'polypeptide(L)'
;AVAIHGEDIDAAIETYNYLSERYFTHASPTLFSAGTPRPQLSSCFLVAMPEDSIEGIFKCISSCALISKWAGGLGISVHNIRAKGTYIAGTNGVSNGLIPMLRVFNNTARYVDQGGNKRPGAFAIYLEPWHADIFDFLNLKKNTGKEEMRARDLFYALWIPDLFMKRVEGNGQWSLMCPHQCPGLYECWGEEFEKLYEKYEAEGKYVTQVSAQTLWHAIIVSQVETGTPYMLYKDACNRKSNQQNLGTIRSSNLCTEIVEYTSPDEIAVCNLASIAVNMFVSPDRQSFDFNRLKEVTKIVTKNLNKVIDINYYPLPEARNSNMRHRPIGIGIQGLADAFILLRMPFDSEKAALLNQQIFETLYYGALEASCELAEKQGPYSTYEGSPVSKGILQYDMWNKVPTDLWDWAVLKAKIAKHGVRNSLLLAPMPTASTAQILGNNESVEPYTSNLYTRRVLSGEFFVVNHHLLRDLTELGLWNDIMKNQVLANYGSIQNIPGIPDDLKQI
;
A
#
# COMPACT_ATOMS: atom_id res chain seq x y z
N ALA A 1 -0.64 -21.26 -10.85
CA ALA A 1 -1.75 -22.15 -11.24
C ALA A 1 -1.78 -23.39 -10.34
N VAL A 2 -1.11 -24.50 -10.67
CA VAL A 2 -1.23 -25.78 -9.94
C VAL A 2 -1.09 -25.64 -8.41
N ALA A 3 -0.06 -24.94 -7.93
CA ALA A 3 0.15 -24.76 -6.49
C ALA A 3 -0.99 -24.01 -5.76
N ILE A 4 -1.72 -23.13 -6.46
CA ILE A 4 -2.84 -22.37 -5.89
C ILE A 4 -4.11 -23.23 -5.85
N HIS A 5 -4.33 -24.06 -6.86
CA HIS A 5 -5.60 -24.77 -7.05
C HIS A 5 -5.55 -26.25 -6.64
N GLY A 6 -4.36 -26.84 -6.46
CA GLY A 6 -4.20 -28.23 -6.07
C GLY A 6 -4.85 -29.17 -7.07
N GLU A 7 -5.79 -29.99 -6.59
CA GLU A 7 -6.53 -30.97 -7.39
C GLU A 7 -7.65 -30.37 -8.26
N ASP A 8 -7.97 -29.09 -8.08
CA ASP A 8 -8.93 -28.36 -8.91
C ASP A 8 -8.27 -27.95 -10.24
N ILE A 9 -8.14 -28.94 -11.14
CA ILE A 9 -7.43 -28.80 -12.42
C ILE A 9 -8.11 -27.78 -13.34
N ASP A 10 -9.44 -27.72 -13.35
CA ASP A 10 -10.18 -26.76 -14.19
C ASP A 10 -9.83 -25.32 -13.79
N ALA A 11 -9.85 -24.99 -12.50
CA ALA A 11 -9.46 -23.66 -12.04
C ALA A 11 -7.95 -23.40 -12.19
N ALA A 12 -7.12 -24.45 -12.15
CA ALA A 12 -5.69 -24.33 -12.46
C ALA A 12 -5.45 -23.94 -13.93
N ILE A 13 -6.16 -24.58 -14.86
CA ILE A 13 -6.10 -24.28 -16.30
C ILE A 13 -6.66 -22.89 -16.57
N GLU A 14 -7.79 -22.52 -15.98
CA GLU A 14 -8.37 -21.17 -16.08
C GLU A 14 -7.33 -20.12 -15.66
N THR A 15 -6.74 -20.27 -14.48
CA THR A 15 -5.71 -19.36 -13.98
C THR A 15 -4.47 -19.36 -14.86
N TYR A 16 -4.03 -20.51 -15.38
CA TYR A 16 -2.89 -20.58 -16.29
C TYR A 16 -3.15 -19.77 -17.57
N ASN A 17 -4.32 -19.94 -18.20
CA ASN A 17 -4.65 -19.24 -19.44
C ASN A 17 -4.58 -17.72 -19.24
N TYR A 18 -5.27 -17.19 -18.22
CA TYR A 18 -5.27 -15.75 -17.94
C TYR A 18 -3.90 -15.19 -17.51
N LEU A 19 -3.07 -15.97 -16.79
CA LEU A 19 -1.70 -15.58 -16.49
C LEU A 19 -0.82 -15.56 -17.75
N SER A 20 -0.93 -16.59 -18.59
CA SER A 20 -0.12 -16.75 -19.80
C SER A 20 -0.47 -15.72 -20.88
N GLU A 21 -1.74 -15.34 -20.96
CA GLU A 21 -2.26 -14.28 -21.82
C GLU A 21 -2.07 -12.86 -21.22
N ARG A 22 -1.49 -12.78 -20.01
CA ARG A 22 -1.10 -11.53 -19.32
C ARG A 22 -2.27 -10.66 -18.86
N TYR A 23 -3.47 -11.20 -18.66
CA TYR A 23 -4.62 -10.45 -18.12
C TYR A 23 -4.40 -9.98 -16.68
N PHE A 24 -3.67 -10.76 -15.89
CA PHE A 24 -3.25 -10.38 -14.55
C PHE A 24 -1.96 -11.10 -14.19
N THR A 25 -1.38 -10.73 -13.05
CA THR A 25 -0.28 -11.48 -12.45
C THR A 25 -0.37 -11.46 -10.93
N HIS A 26 0.12 -12.52 -10.29
CA HIS A 26 0.31 -12.53 -8.85
C HIS A 26 1.56 -11.75 -8.46
N ALA A 27 1.64 -11.30 -7.20
CA ALA A 27 2.82 -10.62 -6.71
C ALA A 27 4.07 -11.51 -6.72
N SER A 28 5.25 -10.87 -6.74
CA SER A 28 6.55 -11.57 -6.85
C SER A 28 6.75 -12.71 -5.85
N PRO A 29 6.38 -12.60 -4.55
CA PRO A 29 6.51 -13.72 -3.61
C PRO A 29 5.68 -14.96 -4.01
N THR A 30 4.48 -14.75 -4.56
CA THR A 30 3.68 -15.85 -5.10
C THR A 30 4.36 -16.46 -6.33
N LEU A 31 4.89 -15.64 -7.25
CA LEU A 31 5.60 -16.13 -8.43
C LEU A 31 6.89 -16.91 -8.08
N PHE A 32 7.61 -16.50 -7.04
CA PHE A 32 8.84 -17.14 -6.60
C PHE A 32 8.61 -18.43 -5.81
N SER A 33 7.59 -18.46 -4.95
CA SER A 33 7.46 -19.49 -3.93
C SER A 33 6.34 -20.50 -4.19
N ALA A 34 5.41 -20.23 -5.10
CA ALA A 34 4.32 -21.16 -5.39
C ALA A 34 4.86 -22.51 -5.89
N GLY A 35 4.49 -23.60 -5.21
CA GLY A 35 4.96 -24.95 -5.51
C GLY A 35 6.31 -25.33 -4.89
N THR A 36 6.90 -24.44 -4.07
CA THR A 36 8.13 -24.75 -3.32
C THR A 36 7.82 -25.42 -1.95
N PRO A 37 8.81 -26.02 -1.26
CA PRO A 37 8.56 -26.75 0.00
C PRO A 37 7.98 -25.90 1.15
N ARG A 38 8.23 -24.59 1.16
CA ARG A 38 7.67 -23.64 2.13
C ARG A 38 7.15 -22.43 1.39
N PRO A 39 5.92 -22.52 0.83
CA PRO A 39 5.40 -21.51 -0.07
C PRO A 39 4.94 -20.27 0.72
N GLN A 40 5.85 -19.34 0.99
CA GLN A 40 5.48 -18.00 1.46
C GLN A 40 5.09 -17.16 0.24
N LEU A 41 3.81 -16.87 0.10
CA LEU A 41 3.15 -16.28 -1.07
C LEU A 41 2.73 -14.82 -0.85
N SER A 42 2.55 -14.42 0.42
CA SER A 42 2.09 -13.08 0.82
C SER A 42 3.23 -12.05 0.73
N SER A 43 2.92 -10.79 0.41
CA SER A 43 3.97 -9.80 0.11
C SER A 43 4.30 -8.86 1.26
N CYS A 44 3.30 -8.50 2.06
CA CYS A 44 3.42 -7.44 3.04
C CYS A 44 2.89 -7.89 4.39
N PHE A 45 3.53 -7.39 5.44
CA PHE A 45 3.18 -7.64 6.83
C PHE A 45 3.09 -6.32 7.58
N LEU A 46 2.11 -6.20 8.47
CA LEU A 46 1.97 -5.05 9.36
C LEU A 46 2.14 -5.54 10.80
N VAL A 47 3.01 -4.87 11.56
CA VAL A 47 3.36 -5.25 12.92
C VAL A 47 3.11 -4.06 13.84
N ALA A 48 2.29 -4.26 14.87
CA ALA A 48 2.23 -3.34 16.00
C ALA A 48 3.33 -3.72 16.99
N MET A 49 4.07 -2.73 17.49
CA MET A 49 4.98 -2.93 18.61
C MET A 49 4.20 -3.50 19.81
N PRO A 50 4.51 -4.72 20.30
CA PRO A 50 3.66 -5.40 21.27
C PRO A 50 3.52 -4.64 22.59
N GLU A 51 4.64 -4.16 23.13
CA GLU A 51 4.71 -3.55 24.46
C GLU A 51 5.85 -2.52 24.52
N ASP A 52 5.71 -1.53 25.41
CA ASP A 52 6.77 -0.58 25.79
C ASP A 52 7.70 -1.18 26.85
N SER A 53 8.36 -2.29 26.48
CA SER A 53 9.29 -3.07 27.30
C SER A 53 10.44 -3.60 26.44
N ILE A 54 11.57 -3.98 27.05
CA ILE A 54 12.68 -4.58 26.31
C ILE A 54 12.24 -5.91 25.70
N GLU A 55 11.47 -6.70 26.43
CA GLU A 55 10.90 -7.96 25.99
C GLU A 55 9.99 -7.76 24.77
N GLY A 56 9.09 -6.78 24.80
CA GLY A 56 8.21 -6.41 23.69
C GLY A 56 8.99 -5.95 22.46
N ILE A 57 9.97 -5.07 22.65
CA ILE A 57 10.84 -4.56 21.57
C ILE A 57 11.61 -5.69 20.89
N PHE A 58 12.26 -6.56 21.66
CA PHE A 58 13.04 -7.67 21.09
C PHE A 58 12.15 -8.78 20.50
N LYS A 59 10.94 -9.01 21.03
CA LYS A 59 9.93 -9.85 20.37
C LYS A 59 9.55 -9.28 19.00
N CYS A 60 9.33 -7.98 18.91
CA CYS A 60 9.04 -7.30 17.64
C CYS A 60 10.20 -7.44 16.63
N ILE A 61 11.44 -7.20 17.07
CA ILE A 61 12.63 -7.35 16.23
C ILE A 61 12.77 -8.79 15.72
N SER A 62 12.59 -9.78 16.60
CA SER A 62 12.63 -11.21 16.22
C SER A 62 11.56 -11.54 15.17
N SER A 63 10.34 -11.04 15.37
CA SER A 63 9.23 -11.21 14.42
C SER A 63 9.57 -10.61 13.06
N CYS A 64 10.11 -9.37 13.04
CA CYS A 64 10.53 -8.71 11.81
C CYS A 64 11.66 -9.46 11.10
N ALA A 65 12.64 -9.99 11.83
CA ALA A 65 13.72 -10.81 11.27
C ALA A 65 13.18 -12.10 10.63
N LEU A 66 12.25 -12.80 11.29
CA LEU A 66 11.62 -14.00 10.76
C LEU A 66 10.79 -13.73 9.51
N ILE A 67 10.06 -12.61 9.47
CA ILE A 67 9.31 -12.19 8.28
C ILE A 67 10.26 -11.80 7.14
N SER A 68 11.26 -10.97 7.42
CA SER A 68 12.24 -10.49 6.43
C SER A 68 12.98 -11.67 5.79
N LYS A 69 13.34 -12.71 6.56
CA LYS A 69 13.97 -13.93 6.04
C LYS A 69 13.19 -14.54 4.87
N TRP A 70 11.86 -14.44 4.87
CA TRP A 70 10.97 -14.96 3.83
C TRP A 70 10.49 -13.88 2.85
N ALA A 71 11.26 -12.83 2.66
CA ALA A 71 11.04 -11.78 1.67
C ALA A 71 9.78 -10.92 1.86
N GLY A 72 9.22 -10.87 3.07
CA GLY A 72 8.10 -9.99 3.42
C GLY A 72 8.54 -8.54 3.68
N GLY A 73 7.88 -7.58 3.03
CA GLY A 73 8.00 -6.16 3.38
C GLY A 73 7.22 -5.83 4.65
N LEU A 74 7.74 -4.94 5.50
CA LEU A 74 7.17 -4.67 6.82
C LEU A 74 6.74 -3.21 6.99
N GLY A 75 5.52 -2.98 7.49
CA GLY A 75 5.12 -1.74 8.14
C GLY A 75 5.06 -1.94 9.65
N ILE A 76 5.68 -1.06 10.43
CA ILE A 76 5.83 -1.21 11.88
C ILE A 76 5.31 0.04 12.59
N SER A 77 4.26 -0.10 13.39
CA SER A 77 3.79 0.96 14.30
C SER A 77 4.63 0.99 15.57
N VAL A 78 5.19 2.16 15.91
CA VAL A 78 6.03 2.35 17.12
C VAL A 78 5.51 3.44 18.06
N HIS A 79 4.25 3.86 17.90
CA HIS A 79 3.61 4.98 18.62
C HIS A 79 3.59 4.82 20.14
N ASN A 80 3.62 3.58 20.62
CA ASN A 80 3.49 3.23 22.02
C ASN A 80 4.81 3.20 22.80
N ILE A 81 5.96 3.36 22.13
CA ILE A 81 7.27 3.36 22.81
C ILE A 81 7.53 4.71 23.47
N ARG A 82 7.95 4.69 24.73
CA ARG A 82 8.19 5.92 25.49
C ARG A 82 9.29 6.80 24.85
N ALA A 83 9.05 8.11 24.88
CA ALA A 83 9.98 9.11 24.36
C ALA A 83 11.26 9.26 25.21
N LYS A 84 12.28 9.90 24.63
CA LYS A 84 13.55 10.21 25.30
C LYS A 84 13.33 10.98 26.60
N GLY A 85 14.09 10.63 27.63
CA GLY A 85 14.03 11.26 28.96
C GLY A 85 12.92 10.72 29.88
N THR A 86 12.05 9.83 29.38
CA THR A 86 11.00 9.21 30.21
C THR A 86 11.61 8.27 31.26
N TYR A 87 11.17 8.39 32.51
CA TYR A 87 11.65 7.56 33.63
C TYR A 87 11.38 6.06 33.43
N ILE A 88 12.29 5.22 33.90
CA ILE A 88 12.20 3.76 33.87
C ILE A 88 12.27 3.23 35.31
N ALA A 89 11.12 2.88 35.88
CA ALA A 89 11.02 2.47 37.28
C ALA A 89 11.89 1.25 37.63
N GLY A 90 11.94 0.23 36.76
CA GLY A 90 12.66 -1.02 37.05
C GLY A 90 14.19 -0.89 37.15
N THR A 91 14.79 0.06 36.42
CA THR A 91 16.26 0.27 36.40
C THR A 91 16.68 1.59 37.02
N ASN A 92 15.72 2.38 37.51
CA ASN A 92 15.91 3.74 38.01
C ASN A 92 16.67 4.66 37.02
N GLY A 93 16.46 4.44 35.71
CA GLY A 93 17.10 5.17 34.63
C GLY A 93 16.12 6.04 33.83
N VAL A 94 16.60 6.58 32.72
CA VAL A 94 15.79 7.33 31.74
C VAL A 94 15.89 6.68 30.36
N SER A 95 14.79 6.71 29.61
CA SER A 95 14.74 6.20 28.24
C SER A 95 15.60 7.03 27.30
N ASN A 96 16.27 6.36 26.37
CA ASN A 96 16.98 7.02 25.27
C ASN A 96 16.08 7.34 24.08
N GLY A 97 14.78 6.99 24.14
CA GLY A 97 13.77 7.28 23.12
C GLY A 97 13.82 6.35 21.91
N LEU A 98 13.14 6.74 20.84
CA LEU A 98 12.97 5.95 19.62
C LEU A 98 14.28 5.72 18.86
N ILE A 99 15.16 6.73 18.81
CA ILE A 99 16.30 6.74 17.88
C ILE A 99 17.24 5.54 18.07
N PRO A 100 17.72 5.22 19.30
CA PRO A 100 18.58 4.05 19.48
C PRO A 100 17.86 2.73 19.21
N MET A 101 16.57 2.63 19.53
CA MET A 101 15.76 1.44 19.21
C MET A 101 15.70 1.23 17.69
N LEU A 102 15.38 2.28 16.93
CA LEU A 102 15.28 2.21 15.47
C LEU A 102 16.62 1.88 14.80
N ARG A 103 17.76 2.19 15.42
CA ARG A 103 19.07 1.71 14.93
C ARG A 103 19.23 0.20 15.04
N VAL A 104 18.64 -0.44 16.04
CA VAL A 104 18.62 -1.91 16.13
C VAL A 104 17.77 -2.51 15.01
N PHE A 105 16.61 -1.92 14.73
CA PHE A 105 15.80 -2.30 13.56
C PHE A 105 16.55 -2.10 12.25
N ASN A 106 17.26 -0.97 12.08
CA ASN A 106 18.08 -0.69 10.91
C ASN A 106 19.13 -1.77 10.67
N ASN A 107 19.88 -2.12 11.70
CA ASN A 107 20.91 -3.16 11.60
C ASN A 107 20.32 -4.54 11.35
N THR A 108 19.12 -4.82 11.89
CA THR A 108 18.38 -6.06 11.61
C THR A 108 17.95 -6.13 10.15
N ALA A 109 17.43 -5.04 9.58
CA ALA A 109 17.03 -4.96 8.17
C ALA A 109 18.21 -5.23 7.23
N ARG A 110 19.40 -4.70 7.57
CA ARG A 110 20.65 -4.97 6.82
C ARG A 110 21.14 -6.39 6.97
N TYR A 111 21.04 -6.97 8.16
CA TYR A 111 21.55 -8.31 8.44
C TYR A 111 20.70 -9.39 7.76
N VAL A 112 19.37 -9.23 7.77
CA VAL A 112 18.43 -10.20 7.19
C VAL A 112 18.02 -9.76 5.79
N ASP A 113 18.94 -9.96 4.84
CA ASP A 113 18.87 -9.54 3.43
C ASP A 113 18.10 -10.53 2.50
N GLN A 114 17.15 -11.27 3.08
CA GLN A 114 16.28 -12.21 2.35
C GLN A 114 17.05 -13.37 1.66
N GLY A 115 18.17 -13.80 2.25
CA GLY A 115 18.85 -15.04 1.88
C GLY A 115 19.92 -14.88 0.79
N GLY A 116 20.80 -13.88 0.92
CA GLY A 116 21.91 -13.65 0.01
C GLY A 116 21.64 -12.52 -0.99
N ASN A 117 21.05 -11.42 -0.50
CA ASN A 117 20.81 -10.17 -1.23
C ASN A 117 19.90 -10.29 -2.46
N LYS A 118 18.98 -11.28 -2.46
CA LYS A 118 17.91 -11.35 -3.49
C LYS A 118 17.03 -10.10 -3.47
N ARG A 119 16.84 -9.50 -2.28
CA ARG A 119 16.19 -8.21 -2.06
C ARG A 119 16.54 -7.72 -0.64
N PRO A 120 16.98 -6.46 -0.44
CA PRO A 120 17.28 -5.95 0.90
C PRO A 120 16.04 -5.97 1.83
N GLY A 121 16.23 -6.24 3.13
CA GLY A 121 15.16 -6.09 4.12
C GLY A 121 14.66 -4.64 4.14
N ALA A 122 13.33 -4.45 4.09
CA ALA A 122 12.72 -3.13 3.95
C ALA A 122 11.58 -2.95 4.97
N PHE A 123 11.81 -2.10 5.96
CA PHE A 123 10.86 -1.81 7.04
C PHE A 123 10.45 -0.33 6.96
N ALA A 124 9.16 -0.05 6.90
CA ALA A 124 8.60 1.29 7.07
C ALA A 124 8.16 1.47 8.53
N ILE A 125 8.71 2.48 9.19
CA ILE A 125 8.37 2.83 10.56
C ILE A 125 7.28 3.90 10.54
N TYR A 126 6.16 3.63 11.21
CA TYR A 126 5.02 4.53 11.33
C TYR A 126 5.05 5.21 12.70
N LEU A 127 4.96 6.55 12.70
CA LEU A 127 4.89 7.38 13.90
C LEU A 127 3.77 8.43 13.79
N GLU A 128 2.99 8.62 14.86
CA GLU A 128 2.05 9.74 14.94
C GLU A 128 2.77 11.05 15.30
N PRO A 129 2.38 12.20 14.70
CA PRO A 129 3.12 13.46 14.83
C PRO A 129 3.05 14.11 16.21
N TRP A 130 2.24 13.61 17.14
CA TRP A 130 2.24 14.06 18.54
C TRP A 130 3.40 13.47 19.35
N HIS A 131 4.09 12.44 18.85
CA HIS A 131 5.13 11.78 19.63
C HIS A 131 6.32 12.71 19.91
N ALA A 132 6.84 12.73 21.15
CA ALA A 132 7.86 13.70 21.54
C ALA A 132 9.22 13.57 20.83
N ASP A 133 9.54 12.39 20.30
CA ASP A 133 10.75 12.18 19.47
C ASP A 133 10.55 12.51 17.97
N ILE A 134 9.43 13.12 17.57
CA ILE A 134 9.06 13.32 16.15
C ILE A 134 10.11 14.09 15.34
N PHE A 135 10.73 15.13 15.90
CA PHE A 135 11.74 15.91 15.17
C PHE A 135 13.00 15.09 14.88
N ASP A 136 13.47 14.28 15.84
CA ASP A 136 14.61 13.41 15.62
C ASP A 136 14.26 12.28 14.64
N PHE A 137 13.03 11.75 14.71
CA PHE A 137 12.51 10.76 13.78
C PHE A 137 12.57 11.26 12.33
N LEU A 138 12.14 12.50 12.06
CA LEU A 138 12.20 13.12 10.73
C LEU A 138 13.63 13.28 10.18
N ASN A 139 14.66 13.22 11.04
CA ASN A 139 16.06 13.36 10.65
C ASN A 139 16.78 12.02 10.38
N LEU A 140 16.14 10.88 10.67
CA LEU A 140 16.81 9.56 10.65
C LEU A 140 17.31 9.12 9.26
N LYS A 141 16.63 9.53 8.18
CA LYS A 141 16.97 9.19 6.79
C LYS A 141 17.97 10.15 6.15
N LYS A 142 18.20 11.32 6.76
CA LYS A 142 19.04 12.37 6.18
C LYS A 142 20.48 11.89 5.97
N ASN A 143 21.09 12.31 4.86
CA ASN A 143 22.48 11.96 4.57
C ASN A 143 23.45 12.66 5.52
N THR A 144 23.19 13.91 5.87
CA THR A 144 24.01 14.74 6.77
C THR A 144 23.71 14.47 8.24
N GLY A 145 24.63 14.83 9.13
CA GLY A 145 24.50 14.75 10.60
C GLY A 145 25.20 13.53 11.23
N LYS A 146 25.05 13.37 12.55
CA LYS A 146 25.75 12.35 13.35
C LYS A 146 25.22 10.95 13.06
N GLU A 147 26.12 10.00 12.80
CA GLU A 147 25.77 8.63 12.39
C GLU A 147 24.97 7.88 13.46
N GLU A 148 25.25 8.13 14.74
CA GLU A 148 24.52 7.55 15.85
C GLU A 148 23.06 8.02 15.97
N MET A 149 22.69 9.06 15.20
CA MET A 149 21.34 9.60 15.08
C MET A 149 20.71 9.29 13.71
N ARG A 150 21.21 8.26 13.00
CA ARG A 150 20.74 7.87 11.67
C ARG A 150 20.37 6.40 11.59
N ALA A 151 19.41 6.12 10.72
CA ALA A 151 18.95 4.77 10.40
C ALA A 151 18.45 4.78 8.94
N ARG A 152 19.40 4.85 8.00
CA ARG A 152 19.10 5.13 6.59
C ARG A 152 18.59 3.94 5.79
N ASP A 153 18.64 2.73 6.34
CA ASP A 153 18.15 1.52 5.66
C ASP A 153 16.65 1.29 5.92
N LEU A 154 16.07 2.00 6.89
CA LEU A 154 14.63 2.02 7.15
C LEU A 154 13.91 3.06 6.27
N PHE A 155 12.61 2.89 6.12
CA PHE A 155 11.68 3.86 5.56
C PHE A 155 10.86 4.49 6.69
N TYR A 156 10.35 5.70 6.47
CA TYR A 156 9.67 6.48 7.49
C TYR A 156 8.31 6.92 6.99
N ALA A 157 7.30 6.86 7.85
CA ALA A 157 5.92 7.20 7.55
C ALA A 157 5.28 7.92 8.73
N LEU A 158 4.44 8.90 8.42
CA LEU A 158 3.60 9.57 9.39
C LEU A 158 2.19 9.00 9.38
N TRP A 159 1.64 8.76 10.57
CA TRP A 159 0.26 8.36 10.79
C TRP A 159 -0.49 9.56 11.39
N ILE A 160 -1.08 10.38 10.53
CA ILE A 160 -1.43 11.76 10.82
C ILE A 160 -2.91 11.86 11.24
N PRO A 161 -3.22 12.33 12.47
CA PRO A 161 -4.60 12.65 12.86
C PRO A 161 -5.07 13.94 12.17
N ASP A 162 -6.37 14.04 11.87
CA ASP A 162 -7.04 15.20 11.28
C ASP A 162 -6.75 16.46 12.13
N LEU A 163 -6.68 16.32 13.46
CA LEU A 163 -6.35 17.42 14.39
C LEU A 163 -5.02 18.10 14.09
N PHE A 164 -3.98 17.35 13.72
CA PHE A 164 -2.69 17.95 13.38
C PHE A 164 -2.83 18.88 12.17
N MET A 165 -3.54 18.41 11.14
CA MET A 165 -3.78 19.22 9.93
C MET A 165 -4.64 20.46 10.23
N LYS A 166 -5.69 20.32 11.06
CA LYS A 166 -6.51 21.45 11.54
C LYS A 166 -5.65 22.49 12.28
N ARG A 167 -4.72 22.05 13.14
CA ARG A 167 -3.82 22.94 13.88
C ARG A 167 -2.76 23.59 12.97
N VAL A 168 -2.26 22.91 11.94
CA VAL A 168 -1.37 23.50 10.93
C VAL A 168 -2.06 24.62 10.16
N GLU A 169 -3.28 24.36 9.66
CA GLU A 169 -4.10 25.33 8.93
C GLU A 169 -4.46 26.54 9.80
N GLY A 170 -4.91 26.29 11.03
CA GLY A 170 -5.28 27.34 11.99
C GLY A 170 -4.11 28.03 12.69
N ASN A 171 -2.85 27.70 12.35
CA ASN A 171 -1.64 28.17 13.05
C ASN A 171 -1.72 27.97 14.58
N GLY A 172 -2.28 26.85 15.01
CA GLY A 172 -2.43 26.48 16.42
C GLY A 172 -1.15 25.92 17.03
N GLN A 173 -1.18 25.76 18.36
CA GLN A 173 -0.16 25.01 19.08
C GLN A 173 -0.35 23.50 18.89
N TRP A 174 0.77 22.78 18.94
CA TRP A 174 0.85 21.34 18.90
C TRP A 174 1.69 20.83 20.06
N SER A 175 1.08 20.02 20.92
CA SER A 175 1.71 19.40 22.07
C SER A 175 2.38 18.08 21.69
N LEU A 176 3.67 17.98 22.03
CA LEU A 176 4.47 16.79 21.87
C LEU A 176 4.44 15.97 23.17
N MET A 177 3.96 14.73 23.08
CA MET A 177 3.62 13.87 24.21
C MET A 177 4.43 12.57 24.21
N CYS A 178 4.64 12.03 25.40
CA CYS A 178 5.17 10.68 25.59
C CYS A 178 4.00 9.70 25.81
N PRO A 179 3.91 8.56 25.09
CA PRO A 179 2.81 7.62 25.24
C PRO A 179 2.71 7.02 26.66
N HIS A 180 3.82 6.98 27.41
CA HIS A 180 3.80 6.54 28.81
C HIS A 180 3.07 7.53 29.74
N GLN A 181 3.14 8.83 29.45
CA GLN A 181 2.45 9.88 30.22
C GLN A 181 1.04 10.15 29.71
N CYS A 182 0.83 9.94 28.40
CA CYS A 182 -0.41 10.19 27.67
C CYS A 182 -0.88 8.90 26.97
N PRO A 183 -1.27 7.85 27.71
CA PRO A 183 -1.64 6.56 27.13
C PRO A 183 -2.94 6.65 26.30
N GLY A 184 -3.12 5.73 25.36
CA GLY A 184 -4.36 5.55 24.60
C GLY A 184 -4.50 6.40 23.34
N LEU A 185 -3.62 7.38 23.09
CA LEU A 185 -3.69 8.21 21.87
C LEU A 185 -3.62 7.40 20.57
N TYR A 186 -2.78 6.36 20.53
CA TYR A 186 -2.66 5.46 19.37
C TYR A 186 -3.78 4.39 19.30
N GLU A 187 -4.68 4.36 20.28
CA GLU A 187 -5.76 3.36 20.39
C GLU A 187 -7.14 3.94 20.05
N CYS A 188 -7.22 5.24 19.81
CA CYS A 188 -8.42 5.96 19.38
C CYS A 188 -8.13 6.81 18.13
N TRP A 189 -9.17 7.28 17.46
CA TRP A 189 -9.10 8.10 16.24
C TRP A 189 -10.26 9.09 16.18
N GLY A 190 -10.19 10.07 15.27
CA GLY A 190 -11.24 11.06 15.05
C GLY A 190 -11.56 11.87 16.31
N GLU A 191 -12.86 12.05 16.59
CA GLU A 191 -13.31 12.86 17.73
C GLU A 191 -12.86 12.32 19.09
N GLU A 192 -12.72 10.99 19.23
CA GLU A 192 -12.25 10.40 20.47
C GLU A 192 -10.77 10.74 20.73
N PHE A 193 -9.96 10.69 19.67
CA PHE A 193 -8.58 11.15 19.71
C PHE A 193 -8.49 12.64 20.05
N GLU A 194 -9.29 13.48 19.39
CA GLU A 194 -9.31 14.93 19.63
C GLU A 194 -9.59 15.24 21.11
N LYS A 195 -10.65 14.65 21.66
CA LYS A 195 -11.03 14.84 23.07
C LYS A 195 -9.96 14.36 24.04
N LEU A 196 -9.34 13.20 23.77
CA LEU A 196 -8.30 12.65 24.65
C LEU A 196 -7.02 13.48 24.60
N TYR A 197 -6.61 13.90 23.40
CA TYR A 197 -5.44 14.74 23.19
C TYR A 197 -5.59 16.10 23.88
N GLU A 198 -6.71 16.79 23.67
CA GLU A 198 -6.97 18.10 24.27
C GLU A 198 -7.14 18.03 25.79
N LYS A 199 -7.68 16.92 26.31
CA LYS A 199 -7.69 16.64 27.75
C LYS A 199 -6.26 16.61 28.31
N TYR A 200 -5.34 15.90 27.66
CA TYR A 200 -3.94 15.87 28.10
C TYR A 200 -3.26 17.24 27.97
N GLU A 201 -3.57 18.03 26.94
CA GLU A 201 -3.12 19.43 26.84
C GLU A 201 -3.60 20.26 28.06
N ALA A 202 -4.89 20.17 28.40
CA ALA A 202 -5.49 20.91 29.51
C ALA A 202 -4.95 20.49 30.89
N GLU A 203 -4.57 19.22 31.04
CA GLU A 203 -3.90 18.70 32.25
C GLU A 203 -2.41 19.06 32.34
N GLY A 204 -1.85 19.74 31.32
CA GLY A 204 -0.42 20.05 31.26
C GLY A 204 0.46 18.83 31.02
N LYS A 205 -0.10 17.73 30.49
CA LYS A 205 0.61 16.49 30.19
C LYS A 205 1.20 16.52 28.78
N TYR A 206 2.35 17.16 28.65
CA TYR A 206 3.15 17.15 27.43
C TYR A 206 4.62 17.37 27.77
N VAL A 207 5.51 16.94 26.88
CA VAL A 207 6.95 17.17 27.00
C VAL A 207 7.31 18.58 26.56
N THR A 208 6.75 19.03 25.43
CA THR A 208 6.92 20.39 24.93
C THR A 208 5.77 20.79 24.01
N GLN A 209 5.58 22.08 23.79
CA GLN A 209 4.65 22.62 22.80
C GLN A 209 5.41 23.39 21.73
N VAL A 210 4.95 23.24 20.49
CA VAL A 210 5.49 23.94 19.32
C VAL A 210 4.35 24.51 18.50
N SER A 211 4.60 25.51 17.65
CA SER A 211 3.64 25.81 16.58
C SER A 211 3.51 24.58 15.67
N ALA A 212 2.27 24.22 15.34
CA ALA A 212 2.01 23.11 14.40
C ALA A 212 2.73 23.33 13.06
N GLN A 213 2.84 24.58 12.60
CA GLN A 213 3.54 24.93 11.37
C GLN A 213 5.06 24.71 11.46
N THR A 214 5.67 24.83 12.66
CA THR A 214 7.09 24.47 12.84
C THR A 214 7.33 23.00 12.59
N LEU A 215 6.47 22.12 13.11
CA LEU A 215 6.56 20.68 12.82
C LEU A 215 6.28 20.40 11.35
N TRP A 216 5.26 21.05 10.77
CA TRP A 216 4.95 20.95 9.34
C TRP A 216 6.12 21.30 8.43
N HIS A 217 6.82 22.41 8.73
CA HIS A 217 8.03 22.80 7.99
C HIS A 217 9.14 21.74 8.10
N ALA A 218 9.33 21.14 9.28
CA ALA A 218 10.31 20.06 9.44
C ALA A 218 9.96 18.81 8.62
N ILE A 219 8.67 18.48 8.50
CA ILE A 219 8.17 17.39 7.65
C ILE A 219 8.51 17.68 6.18
N ILE A 220 8.17 18.87 5.68
CA ILE A 220 8.47 19.29 4.29
C ILE A 220 9.97 19.24 4.02
N VAL A 221 10.80 19.77 4.91
CA VAL A 221 12.26 19.74 4.75
C VAL A 221 12.78 18.31 4.64
N SER A 222 12.28 17.39 5.46
CA SER A 222 12.65 15.97 5.36
C SER A 222 12.24 15.35 4.02
N GLN A 223 11.03 15.67 3.52
CA GLN A 223 10.54 15.19 2.23
C GLN A 223 11.34 15.72 1.06
N VAL A 224 11.71 17.01 1.06
CA VAL A 224 12.55 17.61 0.02
C VAL A 224 13.94 16.96 -0.01
N GLU A 225 14.52 16.67 1.15
CA GLU A 225 15.86 16.08 1.23
C GLU A 225 15.89 14.57 0.91
N THR A 226 14.80 13.84 1.20
CA THR A 226 14.85 12.37 1.24
C THR A 226 13.72 11.66 0.48
N GLY A 227 12.69 12.39 0.04
CA GLY A 227 11.45 11.82 -0.49
C GLY A 227 10.53 11.20 0.57
N THR A 228 10.87 11.30 1.86
CA THR A 228 10.15 10.70 3.00
C THR A 228 10.06 11.72 4.16
N PRO A 229 9.14 11.59 5.13
CA PRO A 229 8.26 10.46 5.39
C PRO A 229 7.08 10.33 4.43
N TYR A 230 6.57 9.11 4.30
CA TYR A 230 5.25 8.85 3.70
C TYR A 230 4.15 9.56 4.50
N MET A 231 3.07 9.93 3.83
CA MET A 231 1.96 10.68 4.41
C MET A 231 0.69 9.84 4.42
N LEU A 232 0.23 9.43 5.59
CA LEU A 232 -1.01 8.70 5.73
C LEU A 232 -1.91 9.36 6.77
N TYR A 233 -3.19 9.47 6.47
CA TYR A 233 -4.17 10.14 7.32
C TYR A 233 -4.91 9.10 8.17
N LYS A 234 -4.53 9.01 9.45
CA LYS A 234 -5.03 8.03 10.44
C LYS A 234 -6.54 7.98 10.48
N ASP A 235 -7.18 9.13 10.57
CA ASP A 235 -8.62 9.21 10.77
C ASP A 235 -9.38 8.83 9.49
N ALA A 236 -8.86 9.21 8.32
CA ALA A 236 -9.41 8.76 7.05
C ALA A 236 -9.29 7.24 6.88
N CYS A 237 -8.15 6.66 7.26
CA CYS A 237 -7.91 5.22 7.20
C CYS A 237 -8.86 4.45 8.12
N ASN A 238 -9.03 4.89 9.37
CA ASN A 238 -9.88 4.23 10.35
C ASN A 238 -11.37 4.39 10.01
N ARG A 239 -11.82 5.62 9.70
CA ARG A 239 -13.23 5.93 9.39
C ARG A 239 -13.77 5.17 8.18
N LYS A 240 -12.89 4.81 7.24
CA LYS A 240 -13.24 4.24 5.93
C LYS A 240 -12.68 2.84 5.73
N SER A 241 -12.44 2.12 6.82
CA SER A 241 -12.04 0.72 6.79
C SER A 241 -13.22 -0.19 7.14
N ASN A 242 -13.40 -1.25 6.36
CA ASN A 242 -14.33 -2.33 6.74
C ASN A 242 -13.85 -3.11 7.99
N GLN A 243 -12.59 -2.95 8.40
CA GLN A 243 -12.04 -3.52 9.62
C GLN A 243 -12.18 -2.62 10.85
N GLN A 244 -12.89 -1.48 10.77
CA GLN A 244 -13.05 -0.58 11.92
C GLN A 244 -13.78 -1.23 13.11
N ASN A 245 -14.45 -2.37 12.91
CA ASN A 245 -15.05 -3.16 13.99
C ASN A 245 -14.03 -3.91 14.86
N LEU A 246 -12.76 -4.01 14.44
CA LEU A 246 -11.69 -4.69 15.18
C LEU A 246 -11.00 -3.78 16.19
N GLY A 247 -11.07 -2.46 15.98
CA GLY A 247 -10.39 -1.44 16.76
C GLY A 247 -9.58 -0.49 15.88
N THR A 248 -8.79 0.37 16.52
CA THR A 248 -7.99 1.39 15.82
C THR A 248 -6.83 0.75 15.06
N ILE A 249 -6.80 0.98 13.76
CA ILE A 249 -5.70 0.65 12.85
C ILE A 249 -4.55 1.63 13.09
N ARG A 250 -3.35 1.09 13.31
CA ARG A 250 -2.19 1.84 13.81
C ARG A 250 -1.14 2.15 12.75
N SER A 251 -1.19 1.54 11.58
CA SER A 251 -0.23 1.78 10.50
C SER A 251 -0.76 1.30 9.16
N SER A 252 0.00 1.58 8.12
CA SER A 252 -0.08 0.85 6.85
C SER A 252 1.14 -0.07 6.71
N ASN A 253 1.36 -0.64 5.53
CA ASN A 253 2.50 -1.52 5.20
C ASN A 253 3.72 -0.72 4.68
N LEU A 254 4.71 -1.42 4.14
CA LEU A 254 5.89 -0.83 3.50
C LEU A 254 5.54 0.16 2.36
N CYS A 255 4.52 -0.16 1.56
CA CYS A 255 4.21 0.55 0.31
C CYS A 255 2.96 1.46 0.41
N THR A 256 2.42 1.62 1.62
CA THR A 256 1.34 2.54 1.99
C THR A 256 -0.08 2.17 1.52
N GLU A 257 -0.25 1.11 0.74
CA GLU A 257 -1.54 0.70 0.16
C GLU A 257 -2.41 -0.18 1.08
N ILE A 258 -1.81 -0.83 2.09
CA ILE A 258 -2.53 -1.77 2.97
C ILE A 258 -2.87 -1.14 4.30
N VAL A 259 -4.17 -1.06 4.61
CA VAL A 259 -4.69 -0.52 5.86
C VAL A 259 -5.44 -1.62 6.60
N GLU A 260 -4.70 -2.41 7.37
CA GLU A 260 -5.20 -3.58 8.10
C GLU A 260 -4.94 -3.46 9.61
N TYR A 261 -5.85 -4.02 10.41
CA TYR A 261 -5.75 -4.06 11.86
C TYR A 261 -4.57 -4.90 12.33
N THR A 262 -3.93 -4.47 13.43
CA THR A 262 -2.83 -5.17 14.09
C THR A 262 -2.98 -5.10 15.60
N SER A 263 -2.54 -6.14 16.29
CA SER A 263 -2.54 -6.27 17.75
C SER A 263 -1.34 -7.11 18.20
N PRO A 264 -1.07 -7.25 19.52
CA PRO A 264 0.03 -8.10 20.00
C PRO A 264 -0.05 -9.58 19.57
N ASP A 265 -1.25 -10.07 19.22
CA ASP A 265 -1.54 -11.43 18.77
C ASP A 265 -1.90 -11.53 17.27
N GLU A 266 -1.90 -10.42 16.55
CA GLU A 266 -2.24 -10.34 15.13
C GLU A 266 -1.23 -9.49 14.35
N ILE A 267 -0.50 -10.16 13.45
CA ILE A 267 0.33 -9.52 12.43
C ILE A 267 -0.48 -9.55 11.14
N ALA A 268 -0.87 -8.40 10.61
CA ALA A 268 -1.67 -8.37 9.39
C ALA A 268 -0.84 -8.83 8.18
N VAL A 269 -1.48 -9.45 7.20
CA VAL A 269 -0.81 -10.09 6.06
C VAL A 269 -1.59 -9.80 4.79
N CYS A 270 -0.89 -9.26 3.78
CA CYS A 270 -1.52 -8.98 2.51
C CYS A 270 -1.13 -9.94 1.38
N ASN A 271 -2.15 -10.44 0.68
CA ASN A 271 -2.07 -11.33 -0.47
C ASN A 271 -2.40 -10.53 -1.72
N LEU A 272 -1.40 -10.38 -2.61
CA LEU A 272 -1.41 -9.36 -3.65
C LEU A 272 -1.45 -9.95 -5.07
N ALA A 273 -2.22 -9.32 -5.95
CA ALA A 273 -2.18 -9.52 -7.39
C ALA A 273 -2.56 -8.22 -8.10
N SER A 274 -2.07 -8.04 -9.33
CA SER A 274 -2.43 -6.88 -10.15
C SER A 274 -2.99 -7.29 -11.51
N ILE A 275 -4.07 -6.62 -11.92
CA ILE A 275 -4.75 -6.82 -13.19
C ILE A 275 -4.18 -5.84 -14.22
N ALA A 276 -3.87 -6.32 -15.43
CA ALA A 276 -3.33 -5.51 -16.52
C ALA A 276 -4.48 -4.83 -17.28
N VAL A 277 -4.84 -3.61 -16.89
CA VAL A 277 -6.08 -2.97 -17.39
C VAL A 277 -6.03 -2.61 -18.87
N ASN A 278 -4.82 -2.48 -19.44
CA ASN A 278 -4.63 -2.30 -20.88
C ASN A 278 -5.10 -3.49 -21.72
N MET A 279 -5.20 -4.70 -21.14
CA MET A 279 -5.67 -5.90 -21.84
C MET A 279 -7.18 -5.91 -22.12
N PHE A 280 -7.93 -4.97 -21.53
CA PHE A 280 -9.39 -4.88 -21.69
C PHE A 280 -9.79 -3.78 -22.69
N VAL A 281 -8.83 -3.10 -23.32
CA VAL A 281 -9.10 -2.21 -24.45
C VAL A 281 -9.41 -3.07 -25.67
N SER A 282 -10.52 -2.78 -26.36
CA SER A 282 -10.93 -3.54 -27.54
C SER A 282 -9.89 -3.46 -28.66
N PRO A 283 -9.78 -4.47 -29.55
CA PRO A 283 -8.78 -4.47 -30.62
C PRO A 283 -8.85 -3.27 -31.57
N ASP A 284 -10.03 -2.69 -31.77
CA ASP A 284 -10.26 -1.46 -32.54
C ASP A 284 -9.91 -0.17 -31.79
N ARG A 285 -9.55 -0.29 -30.49
CA ARG A 285 -9.21 0.79 -29.56
C ARG A 285 -10.33 1.81 -29.36
N GLN A 286 -11.58 1.41 -29.53
CA GLN A 286 -12.74 2.31 -29.38
C GLN A 286 -13.50 2.12 -28.06
N SER A 287 -13.29 1.00 -27.36
CA SER A 287 -14.06 0.66 -26.17
C SER A 287 -13.23 -0.09 -25.12
N PHE A 288 -13.79 -0.20 -23.91
CA PHE A 288 -13.21 -0.90 -22.78
C PHE A 288 -14.17 -2.00 -22.30
N ASP A 289 -13.71 -3.24 -22.19
CA ASP A 289 -14.53 -4.40 -21.83
C ASP A 289 -14.63 -4.58 -20.31
N PHE A 290 -15.61 -3.90 -19.71
CA PHE A 290 -15.90 -4.00 -18.28
C PHE A 290 -16.43 -5.38 -17.86
N ASN A 291 -17.10 -6.12 -18.75
CA ASN A 291 -17.60 -7.46 -18.41
C ASN A 291 -16.44 -8.44 -18.23
N ARG A 292 -15.47 -8.40 -19.15
CA ARG A 292 -14.26 -9.21 -19.07
C ARG A 292 -13.39 -8.80 -17.89
N LEU A 293 -13.29 -7.49 -17.58
CA LEU A 293 -12.60 -7.01 -16.39
C LEU A 293 -13.24 -7.58 -15.11
N LYS A 294 -14.57 -7.56 -15.00
CA LYS A 294 -15.29 -8.16 -13.88
C LYS A 294 -14.99 -9.66 -13.75
N GLU A 295 -15.04 -10.40 -14.85
CA GLU A 295 -14.75 -11.84 -14.89
C GLU A 295 -13.35 -12.15 -14.36
N VAL A 296 -12.32 -11.49 -14.91
CA VAL A 296 -10.93 -11.68 -14.47
C VAL A 296 -10.76 -11.31 -13.00
N THR A 297 -11.42 -10.24 -12.54
CA THR A 297 -11.37 -9.83 -11.13
C THR A 297 -11.91 -10.92 -10.21
N LYS A 298 -13.03 -11.57 -10.57
CA LYS A 298 -13.59 -12.69 -9.80
C LYS A 298 -12.62 -13.86 -9.69
N ILE A 299 -11.90 -14.17 -10.76
CA ILE A 299 -10.86 -15.21 -10.76
C ILE A 299 -9.74 -14.81 -9.81
N VAL A 300 -9.21 -13.59 -9.92
CA VAL A 300 -8.16 -13.10 -9.02
C VAL A 300 -8.60 -13.13 -7.55
N THR A 301 -9.83 -12.73 -7.23
CA THR A 301 -10.39 -12.82 -5.87
C THR A 301 -10.38 -14.26 -5.35
N LYS A 302 -10.84 -15.22 -6.17
CA LYS A 302 -10.86 -16.65 -5.79
C LYS A 302 -9.45 -17.20 -5.59
N ASN A 303 -8.50 -16.81 -6.45
CA ASN A 303 -7.10 -17.23 -6.34
C ASN A 303 -6.47 -16.70 -5.04
N LEU A 304 -6.62 -15.40 -4.76
CA LEU A 304 -6.09 -14.79 -3.54
C LEU A 304 -6.74 -15.38 -2.27
N ASN A 305 -8.04 -15.71 -2.32
CA ASN A 305 -8.67 -16.41 -1.21
C ASN A 305 -8.07 -17.81 -0.97
N LYS A 306 -7.75 -18.57 -2.03
CA LYS A 306 -7.04 -19.86 -1.90
C LYS A 306 -5.62 -19.67 -1.36
N VAL A 307 -4.92 -18.62 -1.80
CA VAL A 307 -3.57 -18.27 -1.32
C VAL A 307 -3.53 -18.15 0.21
N ILE A 308 -4.56 -17.55 0.84
CA ILE A 308 -4.66 -17.45 2.31
C ILE A 308 -4.51 -18.81 2.99
N ASP A 309 -5.16 -19.84 2.44
CA ASP A 309 -5.22 -21.16 3.09
C ASP A 309 -3.94 -21.98 2.88
N ILE A 310 -3.29 -21.84 1.72
CA ILE A 310 -2.08 -22.61 1.38
C ILE A 310 -0.77 -21.92 1.77
N ASN A 311 -0.81 -20.64 2.13
CA ASN A 311 0.37 -19.86 2.45
C ASN A 311 1.10 -20.42 3.67
N TYR A 312 2.42 -20.52 3.58
CA TYR A 312 3.28 -20.76 4.74
C TYR A 312 3.48 -19.45 5.51
N TYR A 313 2.95 -19.38 6.72
CA TYR A 313 3.14 -18.23 7.61
C TYR A 313 4.38 -18.42 8.48
N PRO A 314 5.32 -17.46 8.50
CA PRO A 314 6.53 -17.57 9.33
C PRO A 314 6.24 -17.45 10.83
N LEU A 315 5.10 -16.86 11.21
CA LEU A 315 4.70 -16.59 12.59
C LEU A 315 3.22 -16.97 12.80
N PRO A 316 2.85 -17.48 13.99
CA PRO A 316 1.47 -17.84 14.29
C PRO A 316 0.54 -16.62 14.33
N GLU A 317 1.00 -15.45 14.79
CA GLU A 317 0.22 -14.21 14.80
C GLU A 317 -0.19 -13.78 13.39
N ALA A 318 0.67 -14.03 12.39
CA ALA A 318 0.39 -13.76 10.99
C ALA A 318 -0.70 -14.70 10.42
N ARG A 319 -0.62 -15.98 10.79
CA ARG A 319 -1.65 -16.96 10.42
C ARG A 319 -2.98 -16.64 11.10
N ASN A 320 -2.94 -16.24 12.37
CA ASN A 320 -4.13 -15.88 13.15
C ASN A 320 -4.90 -14.74 12.47
N SER A 321 -4.22 -13.63 12.18
CA SER A 321 -4.84 -12.47 11.52
C SER A 321 -5.45 -12.84 10.17
N ASN A 322 -4.66 -13.49 9.28
CA ASN A 322 -5.13 -13.76 7.93
C ASN A 322 -6.28 -14.78 7.89
N MET A 323 -6.30 -15.76 8.80
CA MET A 323 -7.41 -16.72 8.87
C MET A 323 -8.69 -16.12 9.46
N ARG A 324 -8.57 -15.13 10.35
CA ARG A 324 -9.72 -14.44 10.99
C ARG A 324 -10.40 -13.45 10.04
N HIS A 325 -9.60 -12.64 9.33
CA HIS A 325 -10.10 -11.49 8.58
C HIS A 325 -10.06 -11.70 7.06
N ARG A 326 -9.22 -12.63 6.59
CA ARG A 326 -9.06 -13.00 5.19
C ARG A 326 -8.92 -11.84 4.20
N PRO A 327 -8.15 -10.78 4.49
CA PRO A 327 -7.97 -9.68 3.55
C PRO A 327 -7.19 -10.11 2.30
N ILE A 328 -7.52 -9.48 1.17
CA ILE A 328 -6.78 -9.59 -0.08
C ILE A 328 -6.56 -8.18 -0.64
N GLY A 329 -5.53 -8.01 -1.47
CA GLY A 329 -5.20 -6.75 -2.12
C GLY A 329 -5.11 -6.93 -3.64
N ILE A 330 -6.19 -6.59 -4.33
CA ILE A 330 -6.23 -6.53 -5.80
C ILE A 330 -5.87 -5.10 -6.22
N GLY A 331 -4.85 -5.00 -7.06
CA GLY A 331 -4.43 -3.75 -7.69
C GLY A 331 -4.53 -3.81 -9.21
N ILE A 332 -4.02 -2.77 -9.85
CA ILE A 332 -3.90 -2.71 -11.31
C ILE A 332 -2.48 -2.37 -11.73
N GLN A 333 -2.22 -2.50 -13.02
CA GLN A 333 -1.06 -1.98 -13.72
C GLN A 333 -1.49 -1.60 -15.14
N GLY A 334 -0.73 -0.73 -15.80
CA GLY A 334 -1.00 -0.31 -17.17
C GLY A 334 -2.20 0.63 -17.32
N LEU A 335 -2.49 1.44 -16.29
CA LEU A 335 -3.55 2.47 -16.39
C LEU A 335 -3.21 3.51 -17.47
N ALA A 336 -1.97 4.02 -17.47
CA ALA A 336 -1.51 4.95 -18.49
C ALA A 336 -1.51 4.31 -19.89
N ASP A 337 -1.11 3.03 -20.01
CA ASP A 337 -1.21 2.30 -21.28
C ASP A 337 -2.65 2.24 -21.79
N ALA A 338 -3.63 1.95 -20.92
CA ALA A 338 -5.04 1.90 -21.31
C ALA A 338 -5.53 3.25 -21.84
N PHE A 339 -5.15 4.35 -21.17
CA PHE A 339 -5.49 5.71 -21.63
C PHE A 339 -4.83 6.06 -22.97
N ILE A 340 -3.54 5.74 -23.15
CA ILE A 340 -2.84 5.97 -24.42
C ILE A 340 -3.47 5.16 -25.55
N LEU A 341 -3.79 3.88 -25.31
CA LEU A 341 -4.44 3.02 -26.30
C LEU A 341 -5.78 3.59 -26.74
N LEU A 342 -6.56 4.15 -25.81
CA LEU A 342 -7.86 4.79 -26.07
C LEU A 342 -7.76 6.24 -26.53
N ARG A 343 -6.55 6.77 -26.75
CA ARG A 343 -6.30 8.17 -27.15
C ARG A 343 -6.88 9.18 -26.15
N MET A 344 -6.73 8.91 -24.87
CA MET A 344 -7.19 9.78 -23.78
C MET A 344 -5.98 10.41 -23.06
N PRO A 345 -5.84 11.74 -23.07
CA PRO A 345 -4.94 12.43 -22.15
C PRO A 345 -5.24 12.05 -20.71
N PHE A 346 -4.19 11.84 -19.92
CA PHE A 346 -4.32 11.34 -18.54
C PHE A 346 -5.21 12.23 -17.66
N ASP A 347 -5.19 13.54 -17.89
CA ASP A 347 -5.94 14.57 -17.18
C ASP A 347 -7.30 14.93 -17.83
N SER A 348 -7.70 14.21 -18.87
CA SER A 348 -8.99 14.44 -19.54
C SER A 348 -10.19 13.94 -18.71
N GLU A 349 -11.35 14.58 -18.88
CA GLU A 349 -12.61 14.14 -18.25
C GLU A 349 -12.98 12.70 -18.63
N LYS A 350 -12.66 12.27 -19.86
CA LYS A 350 -12.87 10.90 -20.33
C LYS A 350 -12.00 9.90 -19.57
N ALA A 351 -10.72 10.21 -19.35
CA ALA A 351 -9.82 9.39 -18.55
C ALA A 351 -10.28 9.33 -17.09
N ALA A 352 -10.75 10.44 -16.52
CA ALA A 352 -11.29 10.49 -15.16
C ALA A 352 -12.54 9.59 -15.00
N LEU A 353 -13.48 9.62 -15.96
CA LEU A 353 -14.65 8.75 -15.97
C LEU A 353 -14.26 7.28 -16.12
N LEU A 354 -13.36 6.96 -17.07
CA LEU A 354 -12.89 5.59 -17.27
C LEU A 354 -12.17 5.06 -16.02
N ASN A 355 -11.36 5.88 -15.35
CA ASN A 355 -10.74 5.54 -14.07
C ASN A 355 -11.79 5.12 -13.05
N GLN A 356 -12.86 5.92 -12.87
CA GLN A 356 -13.94 5.59 -11.96
C GLN A 356 -14.60 4.26 -12.33
N GLN A 357 -14.93 4.05 -13.61
CA GLN A 357 -15.60 2.84 -14.10
C GLN A 357 -14.74 1.58 -13.96
N ILE A 358 -13.42 1.67 -14.18
CA ILE A 358 -12.47 0.58 -13.95
C ILE A 358 -12.51 0.17 -12.47
N PHE A 359 -12.35 1.12 -11.55
CA PHE A 359 -12.33 0.80 -10.11
C PHE A 359 -13.68 0.35 -9.56
N GLU A 360 -14.79 0.89 -10.07
CA GLU A 360 -16.13 0.39 -9.76
C GLU A 360 -16.30 -1.08 -10.20
N THR A 361 -15.83 -1.42 -11.40
CA THR A 361 -15.87 -2.78 -11.94
C THR A 361 -15.03 -3.76 -11.14
N LEU A 362 -13.81 -3.37 -10.77
CA LEU A 362 -12.93 -4.16 -9.91
C LEU A 362 -13.59 -4.43 -8.55
N TYR A 363 -14.13 -3.38 -7.92
CA TYR A 363 -14.74 -3.52 -6.59
C TYR A 363 -16.00 -4.37 -6.63
N TYR A 364 -16.85 -4.16 -7.64
CA TYR A 364 -18.06 -4.94 -7.86
C TYR A 364 -17.74 -6.43 -8.09
N GLY A 365 -16.82 -6.73 -9.01
CA GLY A 365 -16.41 -8.10 -9.32
C GLY A 365 -15.80 -8.81 -8.11
N ALA A 366 -14.94 -8.12 -7.35
CA ALA A 366 -14.31 -8.68 -6.17
C ALA A 366 -15.34 -8.96 -5.04
N LEU A 367 -16.28 -8.05 -4.80
CA LEU A 367 -17.37 -8.25 -3.84
C LEU A 367 -18.30 -9.39 -4.26
N GLU A 368 -18.64 -9.48 -5.55
CA GLU A 368 -19.48 -10.56 -6.07
C GLU A 368 -18.82 -11.92 -5.86
N ALA A 369 -17.54 -12.07 -6.22
CA ALA A 369 -16.80 -13.31 -5.96
C ALA A 369 -16.65 -13.61 -4.46
N SER A 370 -16.41 -12.60 -3.62
CA SER A 370 -16.31 -12.80 -2.17
C SER A 370 -17.64 -13.22 -1.55
N CYS A 371 -18.76 -12.72 -2.06
CA CYS A 371 -20.11 -13.13 -1.69
C CYS A 371 -20.42 -14.57 -2.14
N GLU A 372 -20.04 -14.95 -3.37
CA GLU A 372 -20.15 -16.33 -3.87
C GLU A 372 -19.36 -17.33 -3.02
N LEU A 373 -18.18 -16.91 -2.54
CA LEU A 373 -17.37 -17.72 -1.63
C LEU A 373 -18.03 -17.83 -0.24
N ALA A 374 -18.62 -16.74 0.25
CA ALA A 374 -19.33 -16.74 1.54
C ALA A 374 -20.59 -17.61 1.51
N GLU A 375 -21.33 -17.63 0.40
CA GLU A 375 -22.47 -18.53 0.22
C GLU A 375 -22.06 -20.01 0.36
N LYS A 376 -20.85 -20.37 -0.11
CA LYS A 376 -20.35 -21.75 -0.07
C LYS A 376 -19.62 -22.11 1.24
N GLN A 377 -18.91 -21.16 1.84
CA GLN A 377 -17.95 -21.42 2.92
C GLN A 377 -18.25 -20.65 4.22
N GLY A 378 -19.32 -19.86 4.23
CA GLY A 378 -19.62 -18.87 5.26
C GLY A 378 -18.76 -17.61 5.13
N PRO A 379 -19.17 -16.49 5.76
CA PRO A 379 -18.38 -15.26 5.82
C PRO A 379 -17.05 -15.46 6.58
N TYR A 380 -16.16 -14.47 6.53
CA TYR A 380 -14.97 -14.48 7.40
C TYR A 380 -15.36 -14.32 8.87
N SER A 381 -14.49 -14.79 9.79
CA SER A 381 -14.82 -14.97 11.20
C SER A 381 -15.26 -13.70 11.93
N THR A 382 -14.77 -12.54 11.51
CA THR A 382 -15.09 -11.23 12.12
C THR A 382 -15.96 -10.35 11.23
N TYR A 383 -16.80 -10.96 10.39
CA TYR A 383 -17.72 -10.25 9.50
C TYR A 383 -18.82 -9.52 10.28
N GLU A 384 -19.40 -10.16 11.29
CA GLU A 384 -20.46 -9.57 12.09
C GLU A 384 -20.00 -8.28 12.78
N GLY A 385 -20.81 -7.22 12.65
CA GLY A 385 -20.52 -5.89 13.18
C GLY A 385 -19.68 -5.00 12.25
N SER A 386 -19.07 -5.56 11.20
CA SER A 386 -18.37 -4.79 10.16
C SER A 386 -19.33 -3.86 9.40
N PRO A 387 -18.84 -2.77 8.79
CA PRO A 387 -19.67 -1.94 7.91
C PRO A 387 -20.39 -2.70 6.80
N VAL A 388 -19.71 -3.65 6.13
CA VAL A 388 -20.32 -4.44 5.06
C VAL A 388 -21.48 -5.30 5.59
N SER A 389 -21.39 -5.83 6.82
CA SER A 389 -22.52 -6.51 7.47
C SER A 389 -23.75 -5.62 7.72
N LYS A 390 -23.55 -4.29 7.73
CA LYS A 390 -24.60 -3.28 7.87
C LYS A 390 -25.04 -2.70 6.53
N GLY A 391 -24.61 -3.28 5.40
CA GLY A 391 -24.92 -2.81 4.06
C GLY A 391 -24.14 -1.55 3.63
N ILE A 392 -23.09 -1.18 4.36
CA ILE A 392 -22.24 -0.02 4.09
C ILE A 392 -21.00 -0.50 3.31
N LEU A 393 -20.91 -0.12 2.04
CA LEU A 393 -19.76 -0.39 1.17
C LEU A 393 -18.82 0.82 1.14
N GLN A 394 -17.68 0.66 0.46
CA GLN A 394 -16.62 1.68 0.50
C GLN A 394 -17.10 3.06 0.04
N TYR A 395 -17.80 3.16 -1.09
CA TYR A 395 -18.28 4.45 -1.60
C TYR A 395 -19.28 5.14 -0.65
N ASP A 396 -20.03 4.38 0.16
CA ASP A 396 -20.95 4.94 1.16
C ASP A 396 -20.14 5.69 2.24
N MET A 397 -18.99 5.15 2.66
CA MET A 397 -18.09 5.79 3.63
C MET A 397 -17.43 7.08 3.10
N TRP A 398 -17.47 7.30 1.79
CA TRP A 398 -17.02 8.52 1.12
C TRP A 398 -18.18 9.46 0.75
N ASN A 399 -19.43 9.09 1.08
CA ASN A 399 -20.64 9.80 0.66
C ASN A 399 -20.69 10.00 -0.86
N LYS A 400 -20.34 8.96 -1.62
CA LYS A 400 -20.35 8.97 -3.10
C LYS A 400 -21.42 8.04 -3.63
N VAL A 401 -22.04 8.46 -4.73
CA VAL A 401 -22.94 7.64 -5.53
C VAL A 401 -22.12 7.09 -6.72
N PRO A 402 -22.04 5.76 -6.90
CA PRO A 402 -21.38 5.16 -8.05
C PRO A 402 -22.06 5.53 -9.39
N THR A 403 -21.40 5.22 -10.51
CA THR A 403 -22.06 5.25 -11.82
C THR A 403 -23.15 4.18 -11.94
N ASP A 404 -23.94 4.24 -13.01
CA ASP A 404 -24.98 3.27 -13.35
C ASP A 404 -24.46 2.01 -14.05
N LEU A 405 -23.13 1.86 -14.18
CA LEU A 405 -22.49 0.74 -14.88
C LEU A 405 -22.81 -0.64 -14.25
N TRP A 406 -22.98 -0.69 -12.92
CA TRP A 406 -23.27 -1.92 -12.19
C TRP A 406 -24.42 -1.76 -11.19
N ASP A 407 -25.23 -2.81 -11.02
CA ASP A 407 -26.36 -2.81 -10.08
C ASP A 407 -25.91 -3.12 -8.65
N TRP A 408 -25.52 -2.07 -7.94
CA TRP A 408 -25.10 -2.16 -6.54
C TRP A 408 -26.22 -2.58 -5.58
N ALA A 409 -27.49 -2.35 -5.91
CA ALA A 409 -28.61 -2.74 -5.05
C ALA A 409 -28.78 -4.26 -5.05
N VAL A 410 -28.68 -4.90 -6.21
CA VAL A 410 -28.67 -6.36 -6.34
C VAL A 410 -27.50 -6.97 -5.58
N LEU A 411 -26.30 -6.39 -5.71
CA LEU A 411 -25.12 -6.89 -4.99
C LEU A 411 -25.26 -6.72 -3.47
N LYS A 412 -25.72 -5.55 -2.99
CA LYS A 412 -25.99 -5.33 -1.56
C LYS A 412 -27.01 -6.32 -1.00
N ALA A 413 -28.06 -6.65 -1.76
CA ALA A 413 -29.04 -7.66 -1.35
C ALA A 413 -28.44 -9.07 -1.23
N LYS A 414 -27.56 -9.48 -2.16
CA LYS A 414 -26.82 -10.74 -2.06
C LYS A 414 -25.90 -10.76 -0.84
N ILE A 415 -25.14 -9.69 -0.62
CA ILE A 415 -24.24 -9.55 0.53
C ILE A 415 -25.02 -9.59 1.84
N ALA A 416 -26.17 -8.92 1.93
CA ALA A 416 -27.01 -8.95 3.13
C ALA A 416 -27.51 -10.38 3.46
N LYS A 417 -27.70 -11.22 2.45
CA LYS A 417 -28.15 -12.61 2.61
C LYS A 417 -27.01 -13.58 2.95
N HIS A 418 -25.84 -13.42 2.35
CA HIS A 418 -24.77 -14.43 2.38
C HIS A 418 -23.48 -13.99 3.07
N GLY A 419 -23.31 -12.68 3.31
CA GLY A 419 -22.07 -12.08 3.75
C GLY A 419 -21.00 -12.05 2.65
N VAL A 420 -19.74 -11.79 3.05
CA VAL A 420 -18.56 -11.85 2.19
C VAL A 420 -17.44 -12.65 2.85
N ARG A 421 -16.58 -13.28 2.04
CA ARG A 421 -15.50 -14.15 2.52
C ARG A 421 -14.23 -13.39 2.91
N ASN A 422 -14.09 -12.14 2.48
CA ASN A 422 -12.86 -11.34 2.66
C ASN A 422 -13.21 -9.97 3.26
N SER A 423 -12.46 -9.54 4.29
CA SER A 423 -12.71 -8.24 4.94
C SER A 423 -12.35 -7.04 4.07
N LEU A 424 -11.30 -7.17 3.26
CA LEU A 424 -10.79 -6.14 2.34
C LEU A 424 -10.45 -6.80 0.99
N LEU A 425 -10.52 -6.01 -0.10
CA LEU A 425 -10.48 -6.55 -1.47
C LEU A 425 -9.50 -5.82 -2.39
N LEU A 426 -9.51 -4.48 -2.40
CA LEU A 426 -8.72 -3.68 -3.32
C LEU A 426 -7.63 -2.92 -2.56
N ALA A 427 -6.42 -2.96 -3.10
CA ALA A 427 -5.30 -2.16 -2.65
C ALA A 427 -4.28 -2.01 -3.79
N PRO A 428 -4.43 -0.97 -4.65
CA PRO A 428 -3.49 -0.73 -5.74
C PRO A 428 -2.07 -0.51 -5.20
N MET A 429 -1.20 -1.48 -5.47
CA MET A 429 0.19 -1.50 -5.01
C MET A 429 1.15 -0.93 -6.06
N PRO A 430 2.39 -0.58 -5.67
CA PRO A 430 3.48 -0.43 -6.63
C PRO A 430 3.73 -1.76 -7.36
N THR A 431 3.79 -1.71 -8.68
CA THR A 431 3.96 -2.90 -9.53
C THR A 431 5.33 -2.94 -10.21
N ALA A 432 6.35 -2.37 -9.58
CA ALA A 432 7.68 -2.16 -10.16
C ALA A 432 8.25 -3.34 -10.94
N SER A 433 8.26 -4.54 -10.35
CA SER A 433 8.79 -5.72 -11.04
C SER A 433 7.76 -6.37 -11.98
N THR A 434 6.50 -6.45 -11.57
CA THR A 434 5.47 -7.17 -12.32
C THR A 434 4.99 -6.43 -13.57
N ALA A 435 4.91 -5.10 -13.53
CA ALA A 435 4.62 -4.27 -14.70
C ALA A 435 5.75 -4.32 -15.73
N GLN A 436 7.00 -4.34 -15.27
CA GLN A 436 8.14 -4.55 -16.16
C GLN A 436 8.14 -5.93 -16.84
N ILE A 437 7.65 -6.98 -16.15
CA ILE A 437 7.51 -8.33 -16.73
C ILE A 437 6.40 -8.32 -17.80
N LEU A 438 5.26 -7.68 -17.54
CA LEU A 438 4.15 -7.63 -18.51
C LEU A 438 4.36 -6.60 -19.63
N GLY A 439 5.29 -5.67 -19.46
CA GLY A 439 5.56 -4.59 -20.42
C GLY A 439 4.64 -3.38 -20.29
N ASN A 440 4.07 -3.16 -19.10
CA ASN A 440 3.12 -2.08 -18.80
C ASN A 440 3.78 -0.97 -17.97
N ASN A 441 3.15 0.21 -17.93
CA ASN A 441 3.45 1.25 -16.95
C ASN A 441 3.00 0.83 -15.54
N GLU A 442 3.66 1.39 -14.53
CA GLU A 442 3.46 0.99 -13.15
C GLU A 442 2.11 1.47 -12.59
N SER A 443 1.42 0.57 -11.89
CA SER A 443 0.27 0.86 -11.05
C SER A 443 -0.78 1.77 -11.72
N VAL A 444 -1.18 2.82 -11.00
CA VAL A 444 -2.08 3.90 -11.42
C VAL A 444 -1.34 5.14 -11.92
N GLU A 445 -0.02 5.05 -12.12
CA GLU A 445 0.82 6.21 -12.38
C GLU A 445 0.76 6.64 -13.85
N PRO A 446 0.92 7.95 -14.14
CA PRO A 446 1.22 8.40 -15.49
C PRO A 446 2.59 7.90 -15.94
N TYR A 447 2.88 7.99 -17.25
CA TYR A 447 4.25 7.78 -17.72
C TYR A 447 5.17 8.86 -17.12
N THR A 448 6.20 8.42 -16.41
CA THR A 448 7.20 9.33 -15.81
C THR A 448 8.12 9.95 -16.85
N SER A 449 8.34 9.25 -17.97
CA SER A 449 9.14 9.69 -19.10
C SER A 449 8.78 8.86 -20.35
N ASN A 450 8.85 9.46 -21.55
CA ASN A 450 8.79 8.69 -22.80
C ASN A 450 10.12 8.01 -23.17
N LEU A 451 11.14 8.16 -22.33
CA LEU A 451 12.44 7.55 -22.51
C LEU A 451 12.94 6.99 -21.18
N TYR A 452 13.20 5.69 -21.14
CA TYR A 452 13.68 5.00 -19.95
C TYR A 452 14.98 4.25 -20.25
N THR A 453 15.91 4.31 -19.30
CA THR A 453 17.16 3.57 -19.36
C THR A 453 16.98 2.22 -18.69
N ARG A 454 17.10 1.14 -19.47
CA ARG A 454 17.06 -0.23 -18.95
C ARG A 454 18.49 -0.74 -18.72
N ARG A 455 18.80 -1.08 -17.47
CA ARG A 455 20.07 -1.70 -17.09
C ARG A 455 19.95 -3.21 -17.19
N VAL A 456 20.83 -3.82 -17.98
CA VAL A 456 20.99 -5.28 -18.06
C VAL A 456 22.47 -5.63 -17.92
N LEU A 457 22.79 -6.92 -17.77
CA LEU A 457 24.18 -7.38 -17.60
C LEU A 457 25.12 -6.93 -18.74
N SER A 458 24.59 -6.72 -19.95
CA SER A 458 25.35 -6.30 -21.13
C SER A 458 25.52 -4.78 -21.26
N GLY A 459 24.92 -3.97 -20.39
CA GLY A 459 25.02 -2.51 -20.41
C GLY A 459 23.70 -1.78 -20.17
N GLU A 460 23.70 -0.48 -20.46
CA GLU A 460 22.52 0.38 -20.36
C GLU A 460 21.92 0.61 -21.75
N PHE A 461 20.62 0.38 -21.88
CA PHE A 461 19.88 0.56 -23.14
C PHE A 461 18.81 1.63 -22.97
N PHE A 462 18.79 2.61 -23.86
CA PHE A 462 17.68 3.54 -23.96
C PHE A 462 16.51 2.87 -24.66
N VAL A 463 15.36 2.86 -24.00
CA VAL A 463 14.11 2.33 -24.53
C VAL A 463 13.09 3.46 -24.55
N VAL A 464 12.49 3.67 -25.70
CA VAL A 464 11.45 4.69 -25.91
C VAL A 464 10.11 4.09 -25.51
N ASN A 465 9.16 4.91 -25.05
CA ASN A 465 7.77 4.50 -24.87
C ASN A 465 7.27 3.86 -26.17
N HIS A 466 6.89 2.60 -26.09
CA HIS A 466 6.58 1.79 -27.25
C HIS A 466 5.29 2.26 -27.94
N HIS A 467 4.36 2.88 -27.21
CA HIS A 467 3.18 3.52 -27.80
C HIS A 467 3.58 4.74 -28.62
N LEU A 468 4.35 5.66 -28.04
CA LEU A 468 4.83 6.86 -28.74
C LEU A 468 5.68 6.49 -29.96
N LEU A 469 6.57 5.49 -29.82
CA LEU A 469 7.40 5.02 -30.92
C LEU A 469 6.55 4.52 -32.09
N ARG A 470 5.49 3.75 -31.80
CA ARG A 470 4.55 3.29 -32.83
C ARG A 470 3.87 4.48 -33.51
N ASP A 471 3.36 5.43 -32.74
CA ASP A 471 2.63 6.59 -33.28
C ASP A 471 3.53 7.47 -34.17
N LEU A 472 4.75 7.78 -33.70
CA LEU A 472 5.72 8.55 -34.49
C LEU A 472 6.16 7.80 -35.75
N THR A 473 6.20 6.46 -35.71
CA THR A 473 6.53 5.64 -36.89
C THR A 473 5.38 5.64 -37.90
N GLU A 474 4.13 5.48 -37.44
CA GLU A 474 2.93 5.53 -38.29
C GLU A 474 2.77 6.90 -38.97
N LEU A 475 3.16 7.98 -38.29
CA LEU A 475 3.18 9.34 -38.84
C LEU A 475 4.39 9.64 -39.73
N GLY A 476 5.35 8.71 -39.88
CA GLY A 476 6.59 8.94 -40.63
C GLY A 476 7.54 9.97 -39.98
N LEU A 477 7.35 10.27 -38.70
CA LEU A 477 8.14 11.24 -37.93
C LEU A 477 9.36 10.60 -37.23
N TRP A 478 9.38 9.28 -37.08
CA TRP A 478 10.46 8.59 -36.37
C TRP A 478 11.75 8.50 -37.19
N ASN A 479 12.80 9.17 -36.72
CA ASN A 479 14.16 9.13 -37.29
C ASN A 479 15.21 9.47 -36.20
N ASP A 480 16.50 9.43 -36.55
CA ASP A 480 17.59 9.71 -35.61
C ASP A 480 17.53 11.13 -35.03
N ILE A 481 17.02 12.11 -35.79
CA ILE A 481 16.85 13.50 -35.32
C ILE A 481 15.77 13.54 -34.24
N MET A 482 14.62 12.92 -34.47
CA MET A 482 13.52 12.83 -33.51
C MET A 482 13.97 12.14 -32.23
N LYS A 483 14.67 11.01 -32.35
CA LYS A 483 15.25 10.30 -31.19
C LYS A 483 16.18 11.20 -30.36
N ASN A 484 17.07 11.94 -31.03
CA ASN A 484 17.98 12.87 -30.36
C ASN A 484 17.25 14.06 -29.72
N GLN A 485 16.14 14.53 -30.31
CA GLN A 485 15.30 15.57 -29.72
C GLN A 485 14.57 15.09 -28.47
N VAL A 486 14.01 13.88 -28.48
CA VAL A 486 13.39 13.27 -27.28
C VAL A 486 14.44 13.10 -26.17
N LEU A 487 15.64 12.65 -26.52
CA LEU A 487 16.79 12.56 -25.58
C LEU A 487 17.16 13.93 -25.00
N ALA A 488 17.31 14.95 -25.84
CA ALA A 488 17.67 16.31 -25.42
C ALA A 488 16.60 16.97 -24.53
N ASN A 489 15.34 16.54 -24.64
CA ASN A 489 14.22 16.99 -23.81
C ASN A 489 13.94 16.05 -22.64
N TYR A 490 14.88 15.18 -22.27
CA TYR A 490 14.77 14.25 -21.14
C TYR A 490 13.50 13.38 -21.19
N GLY A 491 13.09 12.95 -22.38
CA GLY A 491 11.89 12.14 -22.59
C GLY A 491 10.58 12.94 -22.74
N SER A 492 10.62 14.28 -22.70
CA SER A 492 9.47 15.12 -23.03
C SER A 492 9.35 15.34 -24.54
N ILE A 493 8.12 15.36 -25.05
CA ILE A 493 7.79 15.64 -26.46
C ILE A 493 7.12 17.02 -26.67
N GLN A 494 6.83 17.75 -25.59
CA GLN A 494 6.04 18.99 -25.65
C GLN A 494 6.68 20.07 -26.54
N ASN A 495 8.00 20.22 -26.41
CA ASN A 495 8.77 21.27 -27.07
C ASN A 495 9.34 20.85 -28.42
N ILE A 496 9.00 19.65 -28.94
CA ILE A 496 9.55 19.16 -30.20
C ILE A 496 8.66 19.66 -31.36
N PRO A 497 9.18 20.52 -32.26
CA PRO A 497 8.44 20.98 -33.42
C PRO A 497 8.14 19.80 -34.36
N GLY A 498 6.95 19.76 -34.94
CA GLY A 498 6.54 18.73 -35.90
C GLY A 498 5.82 17.52 -35.28
N ILE A 499 5.82 17.37 -33.95
CA ILE A 499 4.90 16.45 -33.27
C ILE A 499 3.52 17.13 -33.17
N PRO A 500 2.44 16.50 -33.65
CA PRO A 500 1.07 17.02 -33.51
C PRO A 500 0.66 17.26 -32.05
N ASP A 501 -0.13 18.29 -31.80
CA ASP A 501 -0.52 18.67 -30.43
C ASP A 501 -1.42 17.63 -29.75
N ASP A 502 -2.24 16.89 -30.51
CA ASP A 502 -3.02 15.77 -29.98
C ASP A 502 -2.13 14.64 -29.45
N LEU A 503 -1.03 14.33 -30.13
CA LEU A 503 -0.05 13.34 -29.66
C LEU A 503 0.76 13.85 -28.47
N LYS A 504 0.93 15.16 -28.31
CA LYS A 504 1.58 15.73 -27.11
C LYS A 504 0.70 15.65 -25.87
N GLN A 505 -0.63 15.67 -26.02
CA GLN A 505 -1.54 15.56 -24.88
C GLN A 505 -1.65 14.13 -24.34
N ILE A 506 -1.37 13.13 -25.18
CA ILE A 506 -1.41 11.69 -24.86
C ILE A 506 -0.05 11.25 -24.31
#